data_AF-A0AAV4D5U5-F1
#
_entry.id   AF-A0AAV4D5U5-F1
#
_cell.length_a   1.000
_cell.length_b   1.000
_cell.length_c   1.000
_cell.angle_alpha   90.00
_cell.angle_beta   90.00
_cell.angle_gamma   90.00
#
_symmetry.space_group_name_H-M   'P 1'
#
loop_
_entity.id
_entity.type
_entity.pdbx_description
1 polymer ?
#
loop_
_entity_poly.entity_id
_entity_poly.type
_entity_poly.pdbx_seq_one_letter_code
_entity_poly.pdbx_strand_id
1 'polypeptide(L)'
;IWHKFCFKCEVCGMTLNMKNYKGYNKVPYCNAHYPTTKHTAVADTPEARRIAENTKIQSNDWRDLGLNSSRVPAVTIDSRMKILLARCL
;
A
#
# COMPACT_ATOMS: atom_id res chain seq x y z
N ILE A 1 24.56 21.64 11.19
CA ILE A 1 25.47 21.00 12.16
C ILE A 1 24.69 20.75 13.45
N TRP A 2 24.76 19.55 14.03
CA TRP A 2 24.04 19.20 15.27
C TRP A 2 25.02 19.18 16.44
N HIS A 3 24.80 20.02 17.45
CA HIS A 3 25.63 20.02 18.65
C HIS A 3 25.21 18.89 19.60
N LYS A 4 26.16 18.37 20.39
CA LYS A 4 25.96 17.24 21.33
C LYS A 4 24.80 17.46 22.31
N PHE A 5 24.55 18.70 22.71
CA PHE A 5 23.45 19.07 23.61
C PHE A 5 22.15 19.44 22.89
N CYS A 6 22.20 19.73 21.58
CA CYS A 6 21.03 20.12 20.79
C CYS A 6 20.30 18.91 20.21
N PHE A 7 20.94 17.74 20.18
CA PHE A 7 20.39 16.55 19.56
C PHE A 7 19.61 15.70 20.56
N LYS A 8 18.34 16.05 20.75
CA LYS A 8 17.44 15.43 21.73
C LYS A 8 16.11 15.10 21.06
N CYS A 9 15.49 13.99 21.47
CA CYS A 9 14.19 13.59 20.95
C CYS A 9 13.12 14.62 21.34
N GLU A 10 12.31 15.06 20.38
CA GLU A 10 11.23 16.04 20.62
C GLU A 10 10.20 15.56 21.66
N VAL A 11 9.94 14.25 21.72
CA VAL A 11 8.88 13.68 22.58
C VAL A 11 9.37 13.41 24.00
N CYS A 12 10.57 12.83 24.16
CA CYS A 12 11.06 12.41 25.48
C CYS A 12 12.26 13.21 26.00
N GLY A 13 12.79 14.17 25.23
CA GLY A 13 13.92 15.00 25.63
C GLY A 13 15.26 14.27 25.76
N MET A 14 15.31 12.95 25.53
CA MET A 14 16.53 12.15 25.65
C MET A 14 17.54 12.54 24.57
N THR A 15 18.80 12.72 24.98
CA THR A 15 19.92 12.96 24.05
C THR A 15 20.09 11.77 23.13
N LEU A 16 20.03 12.02 21.83
CA LEU A 16 20.22 11.02 20.79
C LEU A 16 21.69 10.97 20.35
N ASN A 17 22.06 9.86 19.76
CA ASN A 17 23.34 9.63 19.10
C ASN A 17 23.10 9.45 17.60
N MET A 18 24.12 9.67 16.79
CA MET A 18 24.01 9.52 15.33
C MET A 18 23.55 8.11 14.90
N LYS A 19 23.78 7.09 15.75
CA LYS A 19 23.43 5.69 15.51
C LYS A 19 21.97 5.33 15.88
N ASN A 20 21.31 6.08 16.75
CA ASN A 20 20.02 5.70 17.35
C ASN A 20 18.88 6.71 17.10
N TYR A 21 19.13 7.70 16.24
CA TYR A 21 18.17 8.73 15.85
C TYR A 21 17.47 8.37 14.54
N LYS A 22 16.21 8.78 14.43
CA LYS A 22 15.47 8.85 13.16
C LYS A 22 14.92 10.26 12.96
N GLY A 23 15.08 10.80 11.77
CA GLY A 23 14.57 12.13 11.40
C GLY A 23 13.22 12.03 10.73
N TYR A 24 12.25 12.79 11.20
CA TYR A 24 10.94 12.95 10.54
C TYR A 24 10.62 14.44 10.50
N ASN A 25 10.16 14.98 9.37
CA ASN A 25 9.84 16.42 9.22
C ASN A 25 10.91 17.40 9.76
N LYS A 26 12.20 17.06 9.56
CA LYS A 26 13.37 17.83 10.04
C LYS A 26 13.54 17.87 11.57
N VAL A 27 12.77 17.11 12.34
CA VAL A 27 12.89 16.97 13.79
C VAL A 27 13.44 15.58 14.19
N PRO A 28 14.28 15.51 15.24
CA PRO A 28 14.86 14.26 15.72
C PRO A 28 13.98 13.47 16.68
N TYR A 29 13.85 12.17 16.41
CA TYR A 29 13.10 11.21 17.21
C TYR A 29 13.96 10.01 17.61
N CYS A 30 13.64 9.42 18.76
CA CYS A 30 14.16 8.10 19.12
C CYS A 30 13.39 7.00 18.37
N ASN A 31 13.92 5.78 18.37
CA ASN A 31 13.27 4.63 17.73
C ASN A 31 11.83 4.38 18.22
N ALA A 32 11.55 4.63 19.50
CA ALA A 32 10.23 4.41 20.09
C ALA A 32 9.19 5.49 19.70
N HIS A 33 9.64 6.73 19.51
CA HIS A 33 8.77 7.87 19.20
C HIS A 33 8.81 8.25 17.72
N TYR A 34 9.40 7.42 16.86
CA TYR A 34 9.41 7.68 15.43
C TYR A 34 8.00 7.47 14.87
N PRO A 35 7.35 8.52 14.32
CA PRO A 35 6.02 8.40 13.77
C PRO A 35 6.07 7.45 12.58
N THR A 36 5.56 6.24 12.79
CA THR A 36 5.45 5.22 11.76
C THR A 36 4.09 5.36 11.12
N THR A 37 4.05 5.55 9.81
CA THR A 37 2.81 5.54 9.04
C THR A 37 2.19 4.15 9.10
N LYS A 38 1.26 3.93 10.03
CA LYS A 38 0.43 2.74 10.00
C LYS A 38 -0.51 2.87 8.80
N HIS A 39 -0.61 1.81 7.99
CA HIS A 39 -1.57 1.81 6.89
C HIS A 39 -2.94 2.13 7.46
N THR A 40 -3.51 3.24 7.00
CA THR A 40 -4.89 3.61 7.34
C THR A 40 -5.78 2.49 6.86
N ALA A 41 -6.57 1.90 7.76
CA ALA A 41 -7.65 1.02 7.34
C ALA A 41 -8.51 1.82 6.35
N VAL A 42 -8.58 1.34 5.10
CA VAL A 42 -9.47 1.93 4.11
C VAL A 42 -10.87 1.80 4.70
N ALA A 43 -11.57 2.92 4.87
CA ALA A 43 -12.94 2.90 5.36
C ALA A 43 -13.77 1.94 4.48
N ASP A 44 -14.64 1.14 5.11
CA ASP A 44 -15.59 0.24 4.45
C ASP A 44 -16.65 1.05 3.66
N THR A 45 -16.20 1.69 2.60
CA THR A 45 -17.06 2.33 1.62
C THR A 45 -17.76 1.24 0.82
N PRO A 46 -19.05 1.43 0.47
CA PRO A 46 -19.75 0.49 -0.40
C PRO A 46 -19.02 0.32 -1.75
N GLU A 47 -18.24 1.31 -2.18
CA GLU A 47 -17.38 1.28 -3.37
C GLU A 47 -16.21 0.30 -3.20
N ALA A 48 -15.52 0.30 -2.06
CA ALA A 48 -14.42 -0.64 -1.80
C ALA A 48 -14.88 -2.10 -1.86
N ARG A 49 -16.09 -2.38 -1.37
CA ARG A 49 -16.69 -3.72 -1.43
C ARG A 49 -16.98 -4.17 -2.86
N ARG A 50 -17.50 -3.27 -3.71
CA ARG A 50 -17.76 -3.55 -5.13
C ARG A 50 -16.44 -3.84 -5.88
N ILE A 51 -15.38 -3.08 -5.61
CA ILE A 51 -14.05 -3.29 -6.23
C ILE A 51 -13.44 -4.62 -5.78
N ALA A 52 -13.59 -4.99 -4.50
CA ALA A 52 -13.11 -6.26 -3.98
C ALA A 52 -13.83 -7.45 -4.62
N GLU A 53 -15.16 -7.37 -4.81
CA GLU A 53 -15.94 -8.43 -5.46
C GLU A 53 -15.52 -8.59 -6.93
N ASN A 54 -15.41 -7.48 -7.67
CA ASN A 54 -14.94 -7.50 -9.06
C ASN A 54 -13.53 -8.11 -9.17
N THR A 55 -12.62 -7.77 -8.26
CA THR A 55 -11.25 -8.33 -8.25
C THR A 55 -11.23 -9.84 -7.97
N LYS A 56 -12.11 -10.34 -7.08
CA LYS A 56 -12.21 -11.78 -6.76
C LYS A 56 -12.71 -12.58 -7.95
N ILE A 57 -13.76 -12.09 -8.62
CA ILE A 57 -14.32 -12.75 -9.81
C ILE A 57 -13.24 -12.87 -10.89
N GLN A 58 -12.51 -11.78 -11.15
CA GLN A 58 -11.35 -11.82 -12.04
C GLN A 58 -10.36 -12.91 -11.60
N SER A 59 -9.92 -12.93 -10.35
CA SER A 59 -8.93 -13.91 -9.88
C SER A 59 -9.36 -15.38 -9.94
N ASN A 60 -10.64 -15.68 -9.79
CA ASN A 60 -11.15 -17.06 -9.78
C ASN A 60 -11.32 -17.60 -11.21
N ASP A 61 -11.84 -16.78 -12.13
CA ASP A 61 -11.97 -17.15 -13.54
C ASP A 61 -10.60 -17.51 -14.16
N TRP A 62 -9.53 -16.79 -13.82
CA TRP A 62 -8.17 -17.11 -14.30
C TRP A 62 -7.65 -18.47 -13.83
N ARG A 63 -7.98 -18.85 -12.58
CA ARG A 63 -7.51 -20.09 -11.97
C ARG A 63 -8.22 -21.31 -12.54
N ASP A 64 -9.54 -21.21 -12.73
CA ASP A 64 -10.36 -22.30 -13.26
C ASP A 64 -10.06 -22.57 -14.74
N LEU A 65 -9.55 -21.57 -15.48
CA LEU A 65 -9.09 -21.69 -16.87
C LEU A 65 -7.62 -22.09 -17.01
N GLY A 66 -6.86 -22.23 -15.92
CA GLY A 66 -5.45 -22.68 -15.96
C GLY A 66 -4.48 -21.74 -16.68
N LEU A 67 -4.77 -20.43 -16.74
CA LEU A 67 -3.94 -19.43 -17.44
C LEU A 67 -2.96 -18.73 -16.46
N ASN A 68 -1.73 -18.50 -16.90
CA ASN A 68 -0.71 -17.78 -16.12
C ASN A 68 -0.75 -16.25 -16.38
N SER A 69 -0.17 -15.48 -15.46
CA SER A 69 -0.17 -14.00 -15.45
C SER A 69 0.37 -13.34 -16.73
N SER A 70 1.09 -14.08 -17.59
CA SER A 70 1.66 -13.59 -18.84
C SER A 70 0.67 -13.64 -20.02
N ARG A 71 -0.50 -14.27 -19.85
CA ARG A 71 -1.55 -14.45 -20.88
C ARG A 71 -2.90 -13.90 -20.46
N VAL A 72 -2.92 -12.94 -19.55
CA VAL A 72 -4.14 -12.27 -19.08
C VAL A 72 -4.62 -11.32 -20.18
N PRO A 73 -5.71 -11.58 -20.93
CA PRO A 73 -6.32 -10.56 -21.76
C PRO A 73 -6.71 -9.37 -20.89
N ALA A 74 -6.37 -8.16 -21.34
CA ALA A 74 -6.87 -6.95 -20.73
C ALA A 74 -8.40 -7.04 -20.70
N VAL A 75 -8.97 -7.08 -19.49
CA VAL A 75 -10.41 -7.20 -19.30
C VAL A 75 -11.02 -5.84 -19.63
N THR A 76 -11.30 -5.64 -20.90
CA THR A 76 -12.07 -4.49 -21.35
C THR A 76 -13.55 -4.87 -21.29
N ILE A 77 -14.29 -4.12 -20.47
CA ILE A 77 -15.75 -4.15 -20.44
C ILE A 77 -16.25 -3.64 -21.80
N ASP A 78 -16.80 -4.53 -22.64
CA ASP A 78 -17.51 -4.16 -23.85
C ASP A 78 -18.89 -3.56 -23.52
N SER A 79 -19.42 -2.72 -24.42
CA SER A 79 -20.69 -1.97 -24.36
C SER A 79 -21.94 -2.82 -24.09
N ARG A 80 -21.81 -4.15 -24.00
CA ARG A 80 -22.89 -5.10 -23.71
C ARG A 80 -22.75 -5.85 -22.39
N MET A 81 -21.81 -5.47 -21.52
CA MET A 81 -21.68 -6.02 -20.16
C MET A 81 -21.58 -7.56 -20.12
N LYS A 82 -21.04 -8.16 -21.18
CA LYS A 82 -20.75 -9.59 -21.26
C LYS A 82 -19.24 -9.77 -21.26
N ILE A 83 -18.75 -10.72 -20.46
CA ILE A 83 -17.37 -11.18 -20.50
C ILE A 83 -17.20 -11.93 -21.83
N LEU A 84 -16.75 -11.23 -22.87
CA LEU A 84 -16.46 -11.83 -24.16
C LEU A 84 -14.97 -12.18 -24.21
N LEU A 85 -14.67 -13.47 -24.19
CA LEU A 85 -13.37 -14.01 -24.58
C LEU A 85 -13.11 -13.62 -26.04
N ALA A 86 -12.35 -12.56 -26.28
CA ALA A 86 -11.82 -12.27 -27.61
C ALA A 86 -10.78 -13.35 -27.94
N ARG A 87 -11.22 -14.43 -28.58
CA ARG A 87 -10.30 -15.31 -29.30
C ARG A 87 -9.73 -14.47 -30.44
N CYS A 88 -8.47 -14.05 -30.28
CA CYS A 88 -7.69 -13.61 -31.43
C CYS A 88 -7.66 -14.80 -32.39
N LEU A 89 -8.33 -14.66 -33.54
CA LEU A 89 -8.13 -15.52 -34.70
C LEU A 89 -6.68 -15.36 -35.19
#